data_AF-A0A7J2YD56-F1
#
_entry.id   AF-A0A7J2YD56-F1
#
_cell.length_a   1.000
_cell.length_b   1.000
_cell.length_c   1.000
_cell.angle_alpha   90.00
_cell.angle_beta   90.00
_cell.angle_gamma   90.00
#
_symmetry.space_group_name_H-M   'P 1'
#
loop_
_entity.id
_entity.type
_entity.pdbx_description
1 polymer ?
#
loop_
_entity_poly.entity_id
_entity_poly.type
_entity_poly.pdbx_seq_one_letter_code
_entity_poly.pdbx_strand_id
1 'polypeptide(L)'
;MPLFVMGYEWIWLVLVAGIVIFGAKKIPQIARALGRSQGEFEKGKIEGIKEAKELANSDDRIKLEKAAESLGIETEGKTDEQIRESINKSLSKAEK
;
A
#
# COMPACT_ATOMS: atom_id res chain seq x y z
N MET A 1 8.12 -43.67 21.64
CA MET A 1 6.99 -42.79 21.98
C MET A 1 7.25 -41.45 21.29
N PRO A 2 6.45 -41.03 20.29
CA PRO A 2 6.84 -39.92 19.43
C PRO A 2 6.59 -38.57 20.11
N LEU A 3 7.69 -37.86 20.39
CA LEU A 3 7.75 -36.48 20.89
C LEU A 3 7.57 -35.42 19.78
N PHE A 4 7.09 -35.82 18.60
CA PHE A 4 7.02 -34.95 17.41
C PHE A 4 5.74 -34.11 17.30
N VAL A 5 4.80 -34.22 18.26
CA VAL A 5 3.49 -33.54 18.23
C VAL A 5 3.56 -32.09 18.78
N MET A 6 4.70 -31.66 19.35
CA MET A 6 4.81 -30.50 20.25
C MET A 6 4.70 -29.09 19.66
N GLY A 7 4.14 -28.88 18.47
CA GLY A 7 3.98 -27.54 17.89
C GLY A 7 2.60 -27.25 17.31
N TYR A 8 2.06 -28.21 16.56
CA TYR A 8 0.78 -28.02 15.87
C TYR A 8 -0.43 -28.00 16.81
N GLU A 9 -0.39 -28.79 17.89
CA GLU A 9 -1.43 -28.79 18.92
C GLU A 9 -1.53 -27.44 19.64
N TRP A 10 -0.39 -26.79 19.91
CA TRP A 10 -0.37 -25.48 20.55
C TRP A 10 -1.00 -24.39 19.67
N ILE A 11 -0.81 -24.47 18.34
CA ILE A 11 -1.44 -23.55 17.38
C ILE A 11 -2.97 -23.69 17.45
N TRP A 12 -3.50 -24.92 17.48
CA TRP A 12 -4.94 -25.15 17.64
C TRP A 12 -5.46 -24.70 18.99
N LEU A 13 -4.72 -24.95 20.07
CA LEU A 13 -5.12 -24.56 21.42
C LEU A 13 -5.24 -23.04 21.54
N VAL A 14 -4.26 -22.29 21.03
CA VAL A 14 -4.30 -20.82 21.00
C VAL A 14 -5.43 -20.32 20.10
N LEU A 15 -5.64 -20.94 18.94
CA LEU A 15 -6.73 -20.57 18.02
C LEU A 15 -8.11 -20.76 18.67
N VAL A 16 -8.35 -21.91 19.29
CA VAL A 16 -9.62 -22.21 19.98
C VAL A 16 -9.80 -21.28 21.18
N ALA A 17 -8.77 -21.09 22.01
CA ALA A 17 -8.82 -20.16 23.13
C ALA A 17 -9.14 -18.73 22.67
N GLY A 18 -8.51 -18.27 21.58
CA GLY A 18 -8.79 -16.97 20.97
C GLY A 18 -10.22 -16.84 20.47
N ILE A 19 -10.76 -17.88 19.80
CA ILE A 19 -12.16 -17.90 19.35
C ILE A 19 -13.14 -17.89 20.53
N VAL A 20 -12.82 -18.54 21.65
CA VAL A 20 -13.67 -18.52 22.86
C VAL A 20 -13.69 -17.13 23.50
N ILE A 21 -12.53 -16.48 23.62
CA ILE A 21 -12.42 -15.14 24.23
C ILE A 21 -13.05 -14.06 23.35
N PHE A 22 -12.73 -14.03 22.05
CA PHE A 22 -13.14 -12.97 21.13
C PHE A 22 -14.44 -13.29 20.37
N GLY A 23 -14.86 -14.54 20.35
CA GLY A 23 -16.01 -15.04 19.61
C GLY A 23 -15.69 -15.34 18.14
N ALA A 24 -16.28 -16.41 17.61
CA ALA A 24 -16.10 -16.84 16.21
C ALA A 24 -16.50 -15.78 15.17
N LYS A 25 -17.35 -14.80 15.55
CA LYS A 25 -17.76 -13.69 14.68
C LYS A 25 -16.67 -12.63 14.47
N LYS A 26 -15.64 -12.55 15.31
CA LYS A 26 -14.60 -11.51 15.19
C LYS A 26 -13.61 -11.79 14.06
N ILE A 27 -13.24 -13.05 13.84
CA ILE A 27 -12.37 -13.46 12.73
C ILE A 27 -12.90 -12.97 11.36
N PRO A 28 -14.17 -13.25 10.96
CA PRO A 28 -14.69 -12.77 9.68
C PRO A 28 -14.92 -11.25 9.66
N GLN A 29 -15.16 -10.60 10.81
CA GLN A 29 -15.28 -9.14 10.87
C GLN A 29 -13.94 -8.45 10.57
N ILE A 30 -12.85 -8.93 11.18
CA ILE A 30 -11.50 -8.41 10.94
C ILE A 30 -11.08 -8.67 9.49
N ALA A 31 -11.30 -9.87 8.97
CA ALA A 31 -11.00 -10.19 7.57
C ALA A 31 -11.75 -9.27 6.59
N ARG A 32 -13.04 -9.00 6.84
CA ARG A 32 -13.81 -8.06 6.01
C ARG A 32 -13.33 -6.62 6.16
N ALA A 33 -13.03 -6.16 7.37
CA ALA A 33 -12.56 -4.81 7.61
C ALA A 33 -11.19 -4.57 6.94
N LEU A 34 -10.26 -5.52 7.12
CA LEU A 34 -8.95 -5.50 6.48
C LEU A 34 -9.08 -5.58 4.96
N GLY A 35 -9.94 -6.46 4.45
CA GLY A 35 -10.21 -6.59 3.01
C GLY A 35 -10.76 -5.30 2.39
N ARG A 36 -11.68 -4.61 3.08
CA ARG A 36 -12.17 -3.29 2.64
C ARG A 36 -11.07 -2.24 2.69
N SER A 37 -10.33 -2.16 3.80
CA SER A 37 -9.23 -1.19 3.94
C SER A 37 -8.16 -1.37 2.87
N GLN A 38 -7.76 -2.61 2.59
CA GLN A 38 -6.83 -2.94 1.52
C GLN A 38 -7.40 -2.59 0.14
N GLY A 39 -8.68 -2.89 -0.10
CA GLY A 39 -9.33 -2.56 -1.37
C GLY A 39 -9.41 -1.05 -1.63
N GLU A 40 -9.77 -0.27 -0.62
CA GLU A 40 -9.82 1.20 -0.74
C GLU A 40 -8.41 1.81 -0.83
N PHE A 41 -7.42 1.26 -0.14
CA PHE A 41 -6.02 1.66 -0.27
C PHE A 41 -5.48 1.42 -1.68
N GLU A 42 -5.73 0.24 -2.25
CA GLU A 42 -5.26 -0.09 -3.60
C GLU A 42 -5.91 0.80 -4.66
N LYS A 43 -7.22 1.10 -4.51
CA LYS A 43 -7.91 2.08 -5.37
C LYS A 43 -7.29 3.47 -5.25
N GLY A 44 -7.07 3.96 -4.02
CA GLY A 44 -6.46 5.26 -3.78
C GLY A 44 -5.03 5.35 -4.32
N LYS A 45 -4.26 4.26 -4.23
CA LYS A 45 -2.92 4.15 -4.82
C LYS A 45 -2.97 4.25 -6.35
N ILE A 46 -3.88 3.54 -7.01
CA ILE A 46 -4.05 3.60 -8.47
C ILE A 46 -4.48 5.01 -8.91
N GLU A 47 -5.44 5.61 -8.21
CA GLU A 47 -5.93 6.95 -8.50
C GLU A 47 -4.84 8.01 -8.31
N GLY A 48 -4.07 7.94 -7.22
CA GLY A 48 -2.94 8.84 -6.96
C GLY A 48 -1.81 8.68 -7.99
N ILE A 49 -1.51 7.47 -8.45
CA ILE A 49 -0.55 7.24 -9.55
C ILE A 49 -1.06 7.87 -10.85
N LYS A 50 -2.35 7.72 -11.15
CA LYS A 50 -2.97 8.31 -12.34
C LYS A 50 -2.95 9.83 -12.29
N GLU A 51 -3.27 10.43 -11.15
CA GLU A 51 -3.22 11.87 -10.93
C GLU A 51 -1.78 12.40 -11.05
N ALA A 52 -0.81 11.75 -10.42
CA ALA A 52 0.60 12.10 -10.55
C ALA A 52 1.09 12.02 -12.01
N LYS A 53 0.62 11.02 -12.78
CA LYS A 53 0.91 10.88 -14.22
C LYS A 53 0.28 11.99 -15.05
N GLU A 54 -0.95 12.42 -14.73
CA GLU A 54 -1.61 13.53 -15.41
C GLU A 54 -0.88 14.85 -15.15
N LEU A 55 -0.53 15.12 -13.89
CA LEU A 55 0.22 16.30 -13.49
C LEU A 55 1.63 16.33 -14.09
N ALA A 56 2.29 15.18 -14.21
CA ALA A 56 3.60 15.03 -14.86
C ALA A 56 3.60 15.33 -16.36
N ASN A 57 2.43 15.30 -17.00
CA ASN A 57 2.29 15.63 -18.42
C ASN A 57 1.99 17.12 -18.67
N SER A 58 1.78 17.91 -17.63
CA SER A 58 1.56 19.35 -17.75
C SER A 58 2.89 20.11 -17.89
N ASP A 59 2.90 21.18 -18.69
CA ASP A 59 4.06 22.09 -18.81
C ASP A 59 4.10 23.18 -17.71
N ASP A 60 3.19 23.10 -16.73
CA ASP A 60 3.15 24.02 -15.59
C ASP A 60 4.08 23.51 -14.48
N ARG A 61 5.13 24.26 -14.16
CA ARG A 61 6.09 23.91 -13.09
C ARG A 61 5.41 23.59 -11.75
N ILE A 62 4.38 24.37 -11.38
CA ILE A 62 3.61 24.15 -10.13
C ILE A 62 2.94 22.77 -10.11
N LYS A 63 2.48 22.26 -11.25
CA LYS A 63 1.85 20.94 -11.34
C LYS A 63 2.89 19.82 -11.31
N LEU A 64 4.04 20.02 -11.96
CA LEU A 64 5.18 19.11 -11.87
C LEU A 64 5.68 18.98 -10.43
N GLU A 65 5.76 20.08 -9.70
CA GLU A 65 6.20 20.08 -8.30
C GLU A 65 5.20 19.34 -7.38
N LYS A 66 3.89 19.54 -7.59
CA LYS A 66 2.85 18.77 -6.87
C LYS A 66 2.90 17.28 -7.16
N ALA A 67 3.15 16.88 -8.41
CA ALA A 67 3.30 15.48 -8.78
C ALA A 67 4.52 14.85 -8.10
N ALA A 68 5.63 15.58 -8.06
CA ALA A 68 6.85 15.16 -7.38
C ALA A 68 6.64 15.03 -5.86
N GLU A 69 5.97 15.99 -5.22
CA GLU A 69 5.63 15.96 -3.80
C GLU A 69 4.78 14.73 -3.44
N SER A 70 3.73 14.44 -4.21
CA SER A 70 2.88 13.25 -4.03
C SER A 70 3.64 11.92 -4.18
N LEU A 71 4.77 11.93 -4.89
CA LEU A 71 5.66 10.77 -5.07
C LEU A 71 6.86 10.78 -4.11
N GLY A 72 6.97 11.78 -3.23
CA GLY A 72 8.10 11.94 -2.30
C GLY A 72 9.42 12.28 -3.00
N ILE A 73 9.37 12.97 -4.12
CA ILE A 73 10.54 13.35 -4.94
C ILE A 73 10.94 14.80 -4.60
N GLU A 74 12.21 15.01 -4.27
CA GLU A 74 12.76 16.35 -4.05
C GLU A 74 12.80 17.17 -5.35
N THR A 75 12.25 18.38 -5.33
CA THR A 75 12.15 19.30 -6.49
C THR A 75 13.13 20.48 -6.42
N GLU A 76 13.67 20.78 -5.25
CA GLU A 76 14.56 21.93 -5.03
C GLU A 76 15.85 21.83 -5.88
N GLY A 77 16.16 22.91 -6.59
CA GLY A 77 17.36 23.01 -7.43
C GLY A 77 17.34 22.20 -8.73
N LYS A 78 16.23 21.52 -9.07
CA LYS A 78 16.08 20.77 -10.33
C LYS A 78 15.40 21.60 -11.42
N THR A 79 15.77 21.32 -12.67
CA THR A 79 15.06 21.85 -13.86
C THR A 79 13.76 21.09 -14.10
N ASP A 80 12.86 21.68 -14.88
CA ASP A 80 11.54 21.12 -15.20
C ASP A 80 11.69 19.74 -15.87
N GLU A 81 12.62 19.61 -16.84
CA GLU A 81 13.00 18.31 -17.43
C GLU A 81 13.46 17.29 -16.40
N GLN A 82 14.31 17.67 -15.45
CA GLN A 82 14.84 16.75 -14.44
C GLN A 82 13.76 16.29 -13.45
N ILE A 83 12.85 17.18 -13.08
CA ILE A 83 11.69 16.86 -12.26
C ILE A 83 10.80 15.86 -13.02
N ARG A 84 10.50 16.15 -14.28
CA ARG A 84 9.67 15.29 -15.15
C ARG A 84 10.29 13.90 -15.37
N GLU A 85 11.59 13.82 -15.57
CA GLU A 85 12.32 12.55 -15.71
C GLU A 85 12.23 11.72 -14.42
N SER A 86 12.44 12.36 -13.25
CA SER A 86 12.38 11.69 -11.96
C SER A 86 10.99 11.16 -11.62
N ILE A 87 9.93 11.91 -11.95
CA ILE A 87 8.54 11.47 -11.81
C ILE A 87 8.27 10.26 -12.71
N ASN A 88 8.61 10.35 -14.01
CA ASN A 88 8.40 9.25 -14.96
C ASN A 88 9.15 7.97 -14.58
N LYS A 89 10.37 8.09 -14.04
CA LYS A 89 11.14 6.94 -13.55
C LYS A 89 10.46 6.26 -12.36
N SER A 90 9.90 7.04 -11.43
CA SER A 90 9.16 6.51 -10.28
C SER A 90 7.83 5.87 -10.70
N LEU A 91 7.10 6.48 -11.64
CA LEU A 91 5.86 5.92 -12.20
C LEU A 91 6.14 4.59 -12.93
N SER A 92 7.16 4.52 -13.77
CA SER A 92 7.55 3.27 -14.47
C SER A 92 7.95 2.16 -13.50
N LYS A 93 8.52 2.51 -12.33
CA LYS A 93 8.85 1.55 -11.27
C LYS A 93 7.60 1.08 -10.51
N ALA A 94 6.57 1.93 -10.39
CA ALA A 94 5.30 1.60 -9.75
C ALA A 94 4.35 0.80 -10.66
N GLU A 95 4.48 0.94 -11.98
CA GLU A 95 3.75 0.17 -13.00
C GLU A 95 4.35 -1.22 -13.29
N LYS A 96 5.58 -1.50 -12.82
CA LYS A 96 6.26 -2.81 -12.92
C LYS A 96 6.06 -3.65 -11.67
#